data_AF-C2Y3D1-F1
#
_entry.id   AF-C2Y3D1-F1
#
_cell.length_a   1.000
_cell.length_b   1.000
_cell.length_c   1.000
_cell.angle_alpha   90.00
_cell.angle_beta   90.00
_cell.angle_gamma   90.00
#
_symmetry.space_group_name_H-M   'P 1'
#
loop_
_entity.id
_entity.type
_entity.pdbx_description
1 polymer ?
#
loop_
_entity_poly.entity_id
_entity_poly.type
_entity_poly.pdbx_seq_one_letter_code
_entity_poly.pdbx_strand_id
1 'polypeptide(L)' 'MKLKHHIAKLSEFEWFRKLHEDTKYTRLIWSNRKIKKFILSSTNMEALINSEKKQKEFVHLVHDEYKKRR' A
#
# COMPACT_ATOMS: atom_id res chain seq x y z
N MET A 1 3.08 -6.92 -15.18
CA MET A 1 3.62 -6.61 -13.83
C MET A 1 2.49 -6.70 -12.80
N LYS A 2 2.42 -7.79 -12.01
CA LYS A 2 1.33 -8.05 -11.04
C LYS A 2 1.17 -6.93 -9.99
N LEU A 3 2.28 -6.30 -9.58
CA LEU A 3 2.28 -5.16 -8.66
C LEU A 3 1.52 -3.95 -9.22
N LYS A 4 1.77 -3.57 -10.49
CA LYS A 4 1.11 -2.41 -11.12
C LYS A 4 -0.41 -2.63 -11.17
N HIS A 5 -0.85 -3.85 -11.47
CA HIS A 5 -2.27 -4.21 -11.48
C HIS A 5 -2.90 -4.12 -10.08
N HIS A 6 -2.24 -4.66 -9.05
CA HIS A 6 -2.73 -4.56 -7.67
C HIS A 6 -2.76 -3.11 -7.17
N ILE A 7 -1.75 -2.29 -7.50
CA ILE A 7 -1.74 -0.86 -7.17
C ILE A 7 -2.89 -0.14 -7.86
N ALA A 8 -3.12 -0.39 -9.17
CA ALA A 8 -4.23 0.21 -9.89
C ALA A 8 -5.59 -0.14 -9.25
N LYS A 9 -5.79 -1.41 -8.89
CA LYS A 9 -6.99 -1.87 -8.18
C LYS A 9 -7.14 -1.20 -6.81
N LEU A 10 -6.06 -1.05 -6.05
CA LEU A 10 -6.09 -0.35 -4.77
C LEU A 10 -6.37 1.15 -4.95
N SER A 11 -5.88 1.78 -6.02
CA SER A 11 -6.12 3.20 -6.34
C SER A 11 -7.58 3.52 -6.67
N GLU A 12 -8.44 2.53 -6.92
CA GLU A 12 -9.90 2.71 -7.00
C GLU A 12 -10.52 3.04 -5.62
N PHE A 13 -9.85 2.67 -4.53
CA PHE A 13 -10.31 2.97 -3.18
C PHE A 13 -9.75 4.29 -2.68
N GLU A 14 -10.62 5.15 -2.16
CA GLU A 14 -10.28 6.52 -1.76
C GLU A 14 -9.15 6.57 -0.71
N TRP A 15 -9.14 5.64 0.25
CA TRP A 15 -8.11 5.57 1.30
C TRP A 15 -6.70 5.35 0.74
N PHE A 16 -6.57 4.51 -0.29
CA PHE A 16 -5.28 4.23 -0.91
C PHE A 16 -4.94 5.30 -1.95
N ARG A 17 -5.94 5.84 -2.65
CA ARG A 17 -5.73 6.94 -3.60
C ARG A 17 -5.11 8.15 -2.92
N LYS A 18 -5.65 8.58 -1.78
CA LYS A 18 -5.09 9.67 -0.95
C LYS A 18 -3.64 9.39 -0.52
N LEU A 19 -3.32 8.14 -0.20
CA LEU A 19 -1.96 7.73 0.16
C LEU A 19 -1.02 7.73 -1.06
N HIS A 20 -1.50 7.30 -2.22
CA HIS A 20 -0.71 7.11 -3.44
C HIS A 20 -0.52 8.40 -4.25
N GLU A 21 -1.40 9.39 -4.09
CA GLU A 21 -1.25 10.75 -4.65
C GLU A 21 -0.08 11.51 -4.01
N ASP A 22 0.23 11.22 -2.75
CA ASP A 22 1.38 11.83 -2.07
C ASP A 22 2.69 11.19 -2.57
N THR A 23 3.44 11.96 -3.36
CA THR A 23 4.71 11.55 -3.98
C THR A 23 5.71 10.90 -3.01
N LYS A 24 5.70 11.29 -1.73
CA LYS A 24 6.57 10.71 -0.70
C LYS A 24 6.24 9.24 -0.44
N TYR A 25 4.96 8.91 -0.41
CA TYR A 25 4.46 7.55 -0.20
C TYR A 25 4.41 6.76 -1.50
N THR A 26 4.11 7.39 -2.65
CA THR A 26 4.20 6.75 -3.97
C THR A 26 5.59 6.13 -4.14
N ARG A 27 6.66 6.92 -3.96
CA ARG A 27 8.04 6.44 -4.11
C ARG A 27 8.37 5.33 -3.11
N LEU A 28 7.83 5.41 -1.89
CA LEU A 28 8.03 4.39 -0.86
C LEU A 28 7.35 3.07 -1.23
N ILE A 29 6.10 3.10 -1.69
CA ILE A 29 5.35 1.93 -2.15
C ILE A 29 6.09 1.21 -3.29
N TRP A 30 6.67 1.97 -4.22
CA TRP A 30 7.44 1.44 -5.34
C TRP A 30 8.88 1.05 -5.02
N SER A 31 9.43 1.38 -3.85
CA SER A 31 10.83 1.07 -3.52
C SER A 31 11.00 0.14 -2.32
N ASN A 32 10.09 0.15 -1.35
CA ASN A 32 10.21 -0.66 -0.14
C ASN A 32 9.81 -2.13 -0.39
N ARG A 33 10.74 -3.05 -0.11
CA ARG A 33 10.54 -4.50 -0.32
C ARG A 33 9.41 -5.07 0.54
N LYS A 34 9.23 -4.60 1.77
CA LYS A 34 8.19 -5.05 2.70
C LYS A 34 6.81 -4.67 2.18
N ILE A 35 6.63 -3.42 1.76
CA ILE A 35 5.36 -2.92 1.19
C ILE A 35 5.04 -3.66 -0.12
N LYS A 36 6.02 -3.83 -1.01
CA LYS A 36 5.84 -4.61 -2.25
C LYS A 36 5.38 -6.03 -1.98
N LYS A 37 6.04 -6.74 -1.06
CA LYS A 37 5.68 -8.12 -0.70
C LYS A 37 4.27 -8.19 -0.12
N PHE A 38 3.86 -7.18 0.65
CA PHE A 38 2.52 -7.08 1.19
C PHE A 38 1.48 -6.96 0.08
N ILE A 39 1.64 -6.01 -0.85
CA ILE A 39 0.70 -5.80 -1.97
C ILE A 39 0.69 -6.99 -2.95
N LEU A 40 1.84 -7.64 -3.18
CA LEU A 40 1.95 -8.77 -4.10
C LEU A 40 1.29 -10.06 -3.58
N SER A 41 1.10 -10.19 -2.27
CA SER A 41 0.42 -11.34 -1.66
C SER A 41 -1.07 -11.26 -1.90
N SER A 42 -1.64 -12.26 -2.58
CA SER A 42 -3.07 -12.32 -2.87
C SER A 42 -3.92 -12.28 -1.60
N THR A 43 -3.53 -13.03 -0.55
CA THR A 43 -4.23 -13.05 0.74
C THR A 43 -4.28 -11.68 1.40
N ASN A 44 -3.16 -10.94 1.40
CA ASN A 44 -3.14 -9.59 1.93
C ASN A 44 -3.94 -8.62 1.06
N MET A 45 -3.93 -8.80 -0.26
CA MET A 45 -4.69 -7.96 -1.18
C MET A 45 -6.20 -8.13 -0.95
N GLU A 46 -6.69 -9.36 -0.84
CA GLU A 46 -8.09 -9.63 -0.47
C GLU A 46 -8.43 -9.04 0.90
N ALA A 47 -7.53 -9.16 1.88
CA ALA A 47 -7.71 -8.56 3.19
C ALA A 47 -7.78 -7.02 3.12
N LEU A 48 -7.00 -6.37 2.25
CA LEU A 48 -7.06 -4.92 2.03
C LEU A 48 -8.37 -4.48 1.38
N ILE A 49 -8.96 -5.30 0.51
CA ILE A 49 -10.26 -4.99 -0.09
C ILE A 49 -11.39 -5.17 0.92
N ASN A 50 -11.36 -6.27 1.68
CA ASN A 50 -12.50 -6.71 2.48
C ASN A 50 -12.47 -6.22 3.94
N SER A 51 -11.36 -5.64 4.44
CA SER A 51 -11.22 -5.26 5.85
C SER A 51 -10.63 -3.86 6.05
N GLU A 52 -11.46 -2.95 6.56
CA GLU A 52 -11.02 -1.59 6.94
C GLU A 52 -9.90 -1.61 7.99
N LYS A 53 -9.91 -2.58 8.92
CA LYS A 53 -8.84 -2.76 9.90
C LYS A 53 -7.50 -3.01 9.20
N LYS A 54 -7.48 -3.87 8.18
CA LYS A 54 -6.28 -4.16 7.39
C LYS A 54 -5.84 -2.98 6.54
N GLN A 55 -6.78 -2.18 6.03
CA GLN A 55 -6.47 -0.93 5.34
C GLN A 55 -5.73 0.04 6.28
N LYS A 56 -6.25 0.26 7.49
CA LYS A 56 -5.62 1.11 8.52
C LYS A 56 -4.23 0.58 8.92
N GLU A 57 -4.10 -0.73 9.16
CA GLU A 57 -2.81 -1.37 9.44
C GLU A 57 -1.79 -1.14 8.31
N PHE A 58 -2.22 -1.20 7.05
CA PHE A 58 -1.35 -0.96 5.91
C PHE A 58 -0.93 0.51 5.80
N VAL A 59 -1.86 1.46 5.99
CA VAL A 59 -1.51 2.89 6.03
C VAL A 59 -0.49 3.17 7.14
N HIS A 60 -0.70 2.62 8.33
CA HIS A 60 0.25 2.72 9.44
C HIS A 60 1.62 2.11 9.07
N LEU A 61 1.64 0.94 8.44
CA LEU A 61 2.87 0.32 7.97
C LEU A 61 3.63 1.24 7.00
N VAL A 62 2.94 1.86 6.04
CA VAL A 62 3.56 2.78 5.08
C VAL A 62 4.12 4.00 5.79
N HIS A 63 3.40 4.56 6.77
CA HIS A 63 3.87 5.68 7.59
C HIS A 63 5.09 5.31 8.46
N ASP A 64 5.10 4.14 9.08
CA ASP A 64 6.22 3.68 9.90
C ASP A 64 7.48 3.44 9.07
N GLU A 65 7.32 2.81 7.91
CA GLU A 65 8.43 2.60 6.97
C GLU A 65 8.94 3.91 6.38
N TYR A 66 8.09 4.93 6.25
CA TYR A 66 8.51 6.29 5.88
C TYR A 66 9.32 6.94 7.00
N LYS A 67 8.84 6.88 8.25
CA LYS A 67 9.55 7.43 9.42
C LYS A 67 10.94 6.82 9.60
N LYS A 68 11.09 5.51 9.40
CA LYS A 68 12.39 4.81 9.51
C LYS A 68 13.43 5.22 8.46
N ARG A 69 13.01 5.83 7.35
CA ARG A 69 13.92 6.34 6.32
C ARG A 69 14.48 7.72 6.63
N ARG A 70 13.92 8.42 7.61
CA ARG A 70 14.31 9.77 8.01
C ARG A 70 15.08 9.73 9.32
#